data_AF-A0A843AH21-F1
#
_entry.id   AF-A0A843AH21-F1
#
_cell.length_a   1.000
_cell.length_b   1.000
_cell.length_c   1.000
_cell.angle_alpha   90.00
_cell.angle_beta   90.00
_cell.angle_gamma   90.00
#
_symmetry.space_group_name_H-M   'P 1'
#
loop_
_entity.id
_entity.type
_entity.pdbx_description
1 polymer ?
#
loop_
_entity_poly.entity_id
_entity_poly.type
_entity_poly.pdbx_seq_one_letter_code
_entity_poly.pdbx_strand_id
1 'polypeptide(L)' 'MIDKERLKENLMSYVDESLHSMYDFDQIVNNAYINDKGEIIVKSKDFGFRFDSITYKQLGGAGGGI' A
#
# COMPACT_ATOMS: atom_id res chain seq x y z
N MET A 1 3.32 -12.63 8.73
CA MET A 1 2.99 -11.33 9.36
C MET A 1 3.47 -10.24 8.43
N ILE A 2 2.67 -9.19 8.19
CA ILE A 2 3.06 -8.07 7.30
C ILE A 2 3.91 -7.09 8.11
N ASP A 3 5.08 -6.72 7.59
CA ASP A 3 5.92 -5.64 8.10
C ASP A 3 5.29 -4.30 7.71
N LYS A 4 4.68 -3.63 8.68
CA LYS A 4 3.89 -2.42 8.45
C LYS A 4 4.76 -1.19 8.22
N GLU A 5 5.91 -1.10 8.86
CA GLU A 5 6.85 0.02 8.69
C GLU A 5 7.42 -0.01 7.28
N ARG A 6 7.95 -1.15 6.85
CA ARG A 6 8.49 -1.31 5.49
C ARG A 6 7.42 -1.12 4.41
N LEU A 7 6.20 -1.61 4.64
CA LEU A 7 5.09 -1.39 3.72
C LEU A 7 4.73 0.09 3.60
N LYS A 8 4.76 0.83 4.71
CA LYS A 8 4.46 2.27 4.72
C LYS A 8 5.51 3.06 3.95
N GLU A 9 6.79 2.82 4.19
CA GLU A 9 7.89 3.47 3.45
C GLU A 9 7.75 3.25 1.94
N ASN A 10 7.51 2.01 1.52
CA ASN A 10 7.30 1.70 0.11
C ASN A 10 6.05 2.38 -0.44
N LEU A 11 4.91 2.28 0.25
CA LEU A 11 3.66 2.93 -0.18
C LEU A 11 3.84 4.45 -0.36
N MET A 12 4.46 5.13 0.61
CA MET A 12 4.70 6.56 0.55
C MET A 12 5.64 6.95 -0.59
N SER A 13 6.61 6.11 -0.96
CA SER A 13 7.47 6.37 -2.13
C SER A 13 6.75 6.31 -3.47
N TYR A 14 5.58 5.66 -3.54
CA TYR A 14 4.76 5.55 -4.75
C TYR A 14 3.58 6.53 -4.78
N VAL A 15 3.28 7.17 -3.65
CA VAL A 15 2.25 8.21 -3.55
C VAL A 15 2.94 9.57 -3.63
N ASP A 16 2.38 10.49 -4.41
CA ASP A 16 2.89 11.85 -4.53
C ASP A 16 2.96 12.54 -3.14
N GLU A 17 4.08 13.19 -2.83
CA GLU A 17 4.30 13.85 -1.55
C GLU A 17 3.21 14.88 -1.21
N SER A 18 2.62 15.53 -2.21
CA SER A 18 1.52 16.48 -2.02
C SER A 18 0.27 15.84 -1.41
N LEU A 19 0.10 14.53 -1.59
CA LEU A 19 -1.02 13.76 -1.06
C LEU A 19 -0.71 13.18 0.32
N HIS A 20 0.54 13.22 0.79
CA HIS A 20 0.91 12.54 2.02
C HIS A 20 0.19 13.08 3.25
N SER A 21 -0.11 14.38 3.28
CA SER A 21 -0.86 15.02 4.36
C SER A 21 -2.37 14.73 4.33
N MET A 22 -2.88 14.19 3.21
CA MET A 22 -4.31 13.88 3.04
C MET A 22 -4.68 12.48 3.53
N TYR A 23 -3.70 11.61 3.78
CA TYR A 23 -3.91 10.21 4.10
C TYR A 23 -3.23 9.80 5.41
N ASP A 24 -3.95 9.03 6.23
CA ASP A 24 -3.36 8.31 7.34
C ASP A 24 -2.76 7.00 6.83
N PHE A 25 -1.47 7.04 6.44
CA PHE A 25 -0.80 5.85 5.93
C PHE A 25 -0.65 4.75 6.96
N ASP A 26 -0.54 5.08 8.25
CA ASP A 26 -0.46 4.08 9.33
C ASP A 26 -1.77 3.29 9.40
N GLN A 27 -2.91 3.97 9.34
CA GLN A 27 -4.22 3.32 9.24
C GLN A 27 -4.35 2.47 7.97
N ILE A 28 -3.92 3.01 6.82
CA ILE A 28 -4.01 2.31 5.52
C ILE A 28 -3.18 1.02 5.52
N VAL A 29 -1.93 1.06 5.97
CA VAL A 29 -1.10 -0.14 6.02
C VAL A 29 -1.60 -1.12 7.08
N ASN A 30 -2.18 -0.66 8.19
CA ASN A 30 -2.77 -1.53 9.21
C ASN A 30 -3.93 -2.36 8.65
N ASN A 31 -4.73 -1.79 7.76
CA ASN A 31 -5.82 -2.48 7.05
C ASN A 31 -5.34 -3.41 5.91
N ALA A 32 -4.05 -3.39 5.58
CA ALA A 32 -3.51 -4.25 4.53
C ALA A 32 -3.57 -5.74 4.90
N TYR A 33 -3.90 -6.58 3.93
CA TYR A 33 -4.02 -8.03 4.07
C TYR A 33 -3.27 -8.76 2.95
N ILE A 34 -2.94 -10.03 3.16
CA ILE A 34 -2.33 -10.89 2.13
C ILE A 34 -3.44 -11.70 1.46
N ASN A 35 -3.48 -11.73 0.13
CA ASN A 35 -4.39 -12.59 -0.64
C ASN A 35 -3.84 -14.01 -0.82
N ASP A 36 -4.61 -14.87 -1.48
CA ASP A 36 -4.27 -16.26 -1.81
C ASP A 36 -3.06 -16.41 -2.75
N LYS A 37 -2.66 -15.33 -3.44
CA LYS A 37 -1.51 -15.28 -4.34
C LYS A 37 -0.20 -14.82 -3.66
N GLY A 38 -0.24 -14.54 -2.35
CA GLY A 38 0.91 -13.99 -1.64
C GLY A 38 1.18 -12.52 -1.96
N GLU A 39 0.16 -11.76 -2.37
CA GLU A 39 0.25 -10.32 -2.59
C GLU A 39 -0.29 -9.58 -1.36
N ILE A 40 0.42 -8.56 -0.89
CA ILE A 40 -0.07 -7.60 0.09
C ILE A 40 -0.98 -6.61 -0.66
N ILE A 41 -2.23 -6.53 -0.23
CA ILE A 41 -3.25 -5.64 -0.76
C ILE A 41 -3.38 -4.45 0.17
N VAL A 42 -3.09 -3.26 -0.35
CA VAL A 42 -3.30 -1.97 0.32
C VAL A 42 -4.40 -1.23 -0.40
N LYS A 43 -5.46 -0.84 0.31
CA LYS A 43 -6.58 -0.07 -0.25
C LYS A 43 -6.86 1.15 0.60
N SER A 44 -6.95 2.29 -0.06
CA SER A 44 -7.56 3.52 0.43
C SER A 44 -8.86 3.77 -0.35
N LYS A 45 -9.58 4.83 -0.02
CA LYS A 45 -10.75 5.28 -0.77
C LYS A 45 -10.40 5.66 -2.22
N ASP A 46 -9.22 6.24 -2.44
CA ASP A 46 -8.86 6.88 -3.72
C ASP A 46 -7.80 6.10 -4.52
N PHE A 47 -7.14 5.14 -3.88
CA PHE A 47 -6.08 4.35 -4.51
C PHE A 47 -6.00 2.93 -3.96
N GLY A 48 -5.42 2.05 -4.78
CA GLY A 48 -5.09 0.69 -4.38
C GLY A 48 -3.72 0.28 -4.89
N PHE A 49 -2.93 -0.34 -4.02
CA PHE A 49 -1.62 -0.87 -4.33
C PHE A 49 -1.52 -2.36 -3.98
N ARG A 50 -0.74 -3.08 -4.78
CA ARG A 50 -0.38 -4.48 -4.58
C ARG A 50 1.12 -4.60 -4.48
N PHE A 51 1.58 -5.33 -3.48
CA PHE A 51 3.00 -5.59 -3.25
C PHE A 51 3.25 -7.09 -3.12
N ASP A 52 4.44 -7.53 -3.47
CA ASP A 52 4.89 -8.89 -3.20
C ASP A 52 5.11 -9.09 -1.70
N SER A 53 4.53 -10.13 -1.09
CA SER A 53 4.59 -10.31 0.38
C SER A 53 5.96 -10.69 0.93
N ILE A 54 6.92 -11.04 0.07
CA ILE A 54 8.28 -11.43 0.45
C ILE A 54 9.23 -10.24 0.27
N THR A 55 9.19 -9.62 -0.89
CA THR A 55 10.13 -8.57 -1.32
C THR A 55 9.61 -7.15 -1.12
N TYR A 56 8.30 -6.98 -0.89
CA TYR A 56 7.60 -5.70 -0.78
C TYR A 56 7.70 -4.83 -2.03
N LYS A 57 8.11 -5.40 -3.17
CA LYS A 57 8.12 -4.70 -4.45
C LYS A 57 6.69 -4.47 -4.93
N GLN A 58 6.43 -3.30 -5.50
CA GLN A 58 5.14 -3.01 -6.12
C GLN A 58 4.90 -3.96 -7.30
N LEU A 59 3.78 -4.68 -7.26
CA LEU A 59 3.29 -5.56 -8.33
C LEU A 59 2.29 -4.86 -9.24
N GLY A 60 1.64 -3.81 -8.73
CA GLY A 60 0.76 -2.94 -9.51
C GLY A 60 -0.14 -2.11 -8.63
N GLY A 61 -0.71 -1.04 -9.20
CA GLY A 61 -1.56 -0.09 -8.50
C GLY A 61 -1.37 1.30 -9.10
N ALA A 62 -2.46 2.02 -9.27
CA ALA A 62 -2.47 3.39 -9.75
C ALA A 62 -3.51 4.16 -8.94
N GLY A 63 -3.18 5.41 -8.57
CA GLY A 63 -4.14 6.36 -8.03
C GLY A 63 -5.10 6.78 -9.14
N GLY A 64 -6.40 6.57 -8.89
CA GLY A 64 -7.46 6.90 -9.83
C GLY A 64 -8.47 5.78 -9.98
N GLY A 65 -9.43 5.74 -9.06
CA GLY A 65 -10.80 5.24 -9.28
C GLY A 65 -10.96 3.74 -9.57
N ILE A 66 -11.63 3.06 -8.65
CA ILE A 66 -12.74 2.19 -9.08
C ILE A 66 -13.89 3.06 -9.57
#